data_AF-A0A0A2LEN4-F1
#
_entry.id   AF-A0A0A2LEN4-F1
#
_cell.length_a   1.000
_cell.length_b   1.000
_cell.length_c   1.000
_cell.angle_alpha   90.00
_cell.angle_beta   90.00
_cell.angle_gamma   90.00
#
_symmetry.space_group_name_H-M   'P 1'
#
loop_
_entity.id
_entity.type
_entity.pdbx_description
1 polymer ?
#
loop_
_entity_poly.entity_id
_entity_poly.type
_entity_poly.pdbx_seq_one_letter_code
_entity_poly.pdbx_strand_id
1 'polypeptide(L)'
;YARMEYVDAAGEYLKVSGKNDPYVYRQLAESYYNVFNSKEAVKWYAKATQSNQDAEIYYHYAQMLKAEGNYEEANAQMQKFASLKPNDERAIAFKQDPNYLPKLRNQTKMFDEKKLDINDEKYSSFGAVLTDDNNFYFTSARNTARKTYGGNEQPYLDMYMATYNADGSFSEPTPISEINTKW
;
A
#
# COMPACT_ATOMS: atom_id res chain seq x y z
N TYR A 1 -18.61 -2.59 5.46
CA TYR A 1 -17.31 -3.21 5.80
C TYR A 1 -17.32 -4.73 5.97
N ALA A 2 -18.45 -5.41 6.19
CA ALA A 2 -18.47 -6.83 6.57
C ALA A 2 -18.07 -7.87 5.48
N ARG A 3 -17.72 -7.47 4.25
CA ARG A 3 -17.37 -8.41 3.15
C ARG A 3 -16.03 -8.15 2.47
N MET A 4 -15.21 -7.24 3.00
CA MET A 4 -13.95 -6.80 2.38
C MET A 4 -14.10 -6.21 0.96
N GLU A 5 -15.33 -5.93 0.49
CA GLU A 5 -15.64 -5.30 -0.80
C GLU A 5 -15.36 -3.78 -0.76
N TYR A 6 -14.09 -3.41 -0.59
CA TYR A 6 -13.70 -2.02 -0.43
C TYR A 6 -13.78 -1.22 -1.73
N VAL A 7 -13.56 -1.86 -2.88
CA VAL A 7 -13.68 -1.22 -4.19
C VAL A 7 -15.13 -0.82 -4.46
N ASP A 8 -16.07 -1.75 -4.28
CA ASP A 8 -17.50 -1.47 -4.41
C ASP A 8 -17.97 -0.41 -3.42
N ALA A 9 -17.55 -0.52 -2.16
CA ALA A 9 -17.87 0.47 -1.13
C ALA A 9 -17.35 1.87 -1.52
N ALA A 10 -16.11 1.98 -2.01
CA ALA A 10 -15.57 3.24 -2.50
C ALA A 10 -16.42 3.79 -3.67
N GLY A 11 -16.83 2.92 -4.60
CA GLY A 11 -17.73 3.28 -5.70
C GLY A 11 -19.06 3.87 -5.23
N GLU A 12 -19.73 3.24 -4.27
CA GLU A 12 -21.01 3.72 -3.73
C GLU A 12 -20.86 5.01 -2.92
N TYR A 13 -19.83 5.12 -2.07
CA TYR A 13 -19.57 6.35 -1.32
C TYR A 13 -19.20 7.52 -2.24
N LEU A 14 -18.48 7.25 -3.33
CA LEU A 14 -18.13 8.28 -4.32
C LEU A 14 -19.38 8.90 -4.95
N LYS A 15 -20.42 8.10 -5.26
CA LYS A 15 -21.69 8.59 -5.83
C LYS A 15 -22.41 9.58 -4.92
N VAL A 16 -22.28 9.43 -3.60
CA VAL A 16 -22.95 10.30 -2.62
C VAL A 16 -22.03 11.36 -2.01
N SER A 17 -20.75 11.39 -2.40
CA SER A 17 -19.74 12.32 -1.86
C SER A 17 -20.03 13.80 -2.10
N GLY A 18 -20.85 14.15 -3.09
CA GLY A 18 -21.26 15.54 -3.37
C GLY A 18 -22.08 16.21 -2.27
N LYS A 19 -22.52 15.46 -1.25
CA LYS A 19 -23.31 15.97 -0.11
C LYS A 19 -22.48 16.64 0.99
N ASN A 20 -21.16 16.71 0.87
CA ASN A 20 -20.26 17.31 1.86
C ASN A 20 -20.42 16.74 3.29
N ASP A 21 -20.69 15.44 3.38
CA ASP A 21 -20.84 14.75 4.66
C ASP A 21 -19.48 14.17 5.11
N PRO A 22 -18.92 14.61 6.26
CA PRO A 22 -17.68 14.08 6.79
C PRO A 22 -17.69 12.56 6.99
N TYR A 23 -18.85 11.97 7.32
CA TYR A 23 -18.98 10.52 7.43
C TYR A 23 -18.72 9.87 6.09
N VAL A 24 -19.35 10.35 5.01
CA VAL A 24 -19.14 9.81 3.65
C VAL A 24 -17.68 9.93 3.23
N TYR A 25 -17.03 11.06 3.51
CA TYR A 25 -15.61 11.27 3.20
C TYR A 25 -14.70 10.31 3.95
N ARG A 26 -14.96 10.10 5.25
CA ARG A 26 -14.23 9.13 6.06
C ARG A 26 -14.37 7.72 5.50
N GLN A 27 -15.59 7.30 5.19
CA GLN A 27 -15.84 5.94 4.69
C GLN A 27 -15.18 5.70 3.33
N LEU A 28 -15.16 6.72 2.46
CA LEU A 28 -14.49 6.68 1.17
C LEU A 28 -12.97 6.59 1.34
N ALA A 29 -12.39 7.42 2.22
CA ALA A 29 -10.97 7.40 2.53
C ALA A 29 -10.52 6.06 3.11
N GLU A 30 -11.27 5.51 4.06
CA GLU A 30 -11.03 4.19 4.65
C GLU A 30 -11.14 3.07 3.62
N SER A 31 -12.08 3.18 2.66
CA SER A 31 -12.20 2.18 1.59
C SER A 31 -10.95 2.19 0.69
N TYR A 32 -10.48 3.38 0.30
CA TYR A 32 -9.23 3.50 -0.45
C TYR A 32 -7.98 3.09 0.35
N TYR A 33 -7.94 3.39 1.64
CA TYR A 33 -6.88 2.96 2.56
C TYR A 33 -6.75 1.43 2.59
N ASN A 34 -7.88 0.72 2.70
CA ASN A 34 -7.89 -0.75 2.80
C ASN A 34 -7.47 -1.45 1.50
N VAL A 35 -7.58 -0.80 0.34
CA VAL A 35 -7.02 -1.29 -0.94
C VAL A 35 -5.68 -0.65 -1.30
N PHE A 36 -5.09 0.08 -0.36
CA PHE A 36 -3.81 0.79 -0.52
C PHE A 36 -3.75 1.75 -1.72
N ASN A 37 -4.89 2.34 -2.09
CA ASN A 37 -4.93 3.45 -3.04
C ASN A 37 -4.65 4.76 -2.29
N SER A 38 -3.38 4.94 -1.93
CA SER A 38 -2.88 6.05 -1.09
C SER A 38 -3.23 7.42 -1.65
N LYS A 39 -3.11 7.61 -2.97
CA LYS A 39 -3.43 8.88 -3.63
C LYS A 39 -4.88 9.31 -3.44
N GLU A 40 -5.85 8.42 -3.68
CA GLU A 40 -7.26 8.75 -3.44
C GLU A 40 -7.56 8.82 -1.94
N ALA A 41 -6.99 7.94 -1.13
CA ALA A 41 -7.18 7.98 0.32
C ALA A 41 -6.76 9.34 0.92
N VAL A 42 -5.58 9.86 0.57
CA VAL A 42 -5.07 11.17 1.00
C VAL A 42 -6.07 12.28 0.70
N LYS A 43 -6.62 12.30 -0.52
CA LYS A 43 -7.60 13.31 -0.96
C LYS A 43 -8.88 13.29 -0.12
N TRP A 44 -9.39 12.11 0.21
CA TRP A 44 -10.64 11.99 0.97
C TRP A 44 -10.45 12.17 2.47
N TYR A 45 -9.32 11.71 3.02
CA TYR A 45 -8.96 12.01 4.41
C TYR A 45 -8.82 13.51 4.64
N ALA A 46 -8.17 14.24 3.72
CA ALA A 46 -8.04 15.70 3.81
C ALA A 46 -9.39 16.40 3.98
N LYS A 47 -10.44 15.92 3.30
CA LYS A 47 -11.81 16.43 3.44
C LYS A 47 -12.46 15.98 4.75
N ALA A 48 -12.32 14.71 5.12
CA ALA A 48 -12.90 14.18 6.36
C ALA A 48 -12.38 14.90 7.60
N THR A 49 -11.07 15.19 7.63
CA THR A 49 -10.38 15.84 8.76
C THR A 49 -10.59 17.35 8.84
N GLN A 50 -11.39 17.96 7.95
CA GLN A 50 -11.89 19.33 8.15
C GLN A 50 -12.86 19.43 9.33
N SER A 51 -13.36 18.29 9.80
CA SER A 51 -14.11 18.13 11.05
C SER A 51 -13.33 17.24 12.01
N ASN A 52 -13.69 17.24 13.30
CA ASN A 52 -13.08 16.34 14.27
C ASN A 52 -13.39 14.88 13.92
N GLN A 53 -12.36 14.04 13.93
CA GLN A 53 -12.45 12.61 13.67
C GLN A 53 -11.91 11.81 14.85
N ASP A 54 -12.16 10.49 14.83
CA ASP A 54 -11.52 9.56 15.76
C ASP A 54 -10.01 9.52 15.52
N ALA A 55 -9.25 9.18 16.56
CA ALA A 55 -7.79 9.15 16.50
C ALA A 55 -7.26 8.30 15.33
N GLU A 56 -7.88 7.14 15.08
CA GLU A 56 -7.44 6.20 14.05
C GLU A 56 -7.49 6.80 12.64
N ILE A 57 -8.43 7.70 12.36
CA ILE A 57 -8.53 8.37 11.06
C ILE A 57 -7.32 9.28 10.81
N TYR A 58 -6.85 9.98 11.83
CA TYR A 58 -5.63 10.78 11.73
C TYR A 58 -4.39 9.90 11.55
N TYR A 59 -4.34 8.74 12.20
CA TYR A 59 -3.26 7.77 12.00
C TYR A 59 -3.26 7.22 10.58
N HIS A 60 -4.38 6.70 10.08
CA HIS A 60 -4.49 6.18 8.72
C HIS A 60 -4.17 7.25 7.67
N TYR A 61 -4.63 8.48 7.88
CA TYR A 61 -4.29 9.59 6.99
C TYR A 61 -2.78 9.86 6.96
N ALA A 62 -2.13 9.90 8.14
CA ALA A 62 -0.68 10.05 8.22
C ALA A 62 0.07 8.95 7.46
N GLN A 63 -0.39 7.70 7.55
CA GLN A 63 0.23 6.57 6.86
C GLN A 63 0.11 6.68 5.33
N MET A 64 -1.03 7.16 4.82
CA MET A 64 -1.21 7.39 3.38
C MET A 64 -0.41 8.59 2.89
N LEU A 65 -0.33 9.68 3.67
CA LEU A 65 0.54 10.81 3.36
C LEU A 65 2.01 10.38 3.30
N LYS A 66 2.45 9.53 4.24
CA LYS A 66 3.80 8.97 4.24
C LYS A 66 4.07 8.11 3.00
N ALA A 67 3.10 7.32 2.54
CA ALA A 67 3.20 6.51 1.31
C ALA A 67 3.37 7.39 0.06
N GLU A 68 2.71 8.55 0.01
CA GLU A 68 2.85 9.54 -1.07
C GLU A 68 4.08 10.45 -0.92
N GLY A 69 4.86 10.31 0.18
CA GLY A 69 6.04 11.13 0.44
C GLY A 69 5.75 12.51 1.04
N ASN A 70 4.52 12.78 1.48
CA ASN A 70 4.09 14.02 2.11
C ASN A 70 4.35 13.99 3.63
N TYR A 71 5.62 14.01 4.01
CA TYR A 71 6.02 13.73 5.40
C TYR A 71 5.69 14.84 6.40
N GLU A 72 5.71 16.10 5.97
CA GLU A 72 5.37 17.22 6.85
C GLU A 72 3.90 17.15 7.27
N GLU A 73 3.01 16.93 6.31
CA GLU A 73 1.60 16.72 6.56
C GLU A 73 1.35 15.43 7.35
N ALA A 74 2.07 14.34 7.03
CA ALA A 74 1.97 13.09 7.79
C ALA A 74 2.31 13.32 9.26
N ASN A 75 3.38 14.07 9.54
CA ASN A 75 3.79 14.43 10.90
C ASN A 75 2.74 15.28 11.60
N ALA A 76 2.09 16.22 10.91
CA ALA A 76 1.00 17.01 11.49
C ALA A 76 -0.19 16.13 11.90
N GLN A 77 -0.57 15.15 11.06
CA GLN A 77 -1.63 14.20 11.41
C GLN A 77 -1.23 13.26 12.56
N MET A 78 0.04 12.82 12.60
CA MET A 78 0.57 12.04 13.72
C MET A 78 0.58 12.82 15.03
N GLN A 79 0.87 14.12 15.01
CA GLN A 79 0.74 14.98 16.21
C GLN A 79 -0.70 15.01 16.72
N LYS A 80 -1.67 15.13 15.80
CA LYS A 80 -3.09 15.09 16.17
C LYS A 80 -3.47 13.74 16.78
N PHE A 81 -3.10 12.64 16.13
CA PHE A 81 -3.28 11.28 16.66
C PHE A 81 -2.67 11.14 18.07
N ALA A 82 -1.42 11.54 18.24
CA ALA A 82 -0.67 11.42 19.48
C ALA A 82 -1.16 12.36 20.60
N SER A 83 -1.94 13.40 20.26
CA SER A 83 -2.67 14.23 21.22
C SER A 83 -3.92 13.53 21.75
N LEU A 84 -4.59 12.75 20.90
CA LEU A 84 -5.83 12.02 21.23
C LEU A 84 -5.55 10.68 21.91
N LYS A 85 -4.40 10.05 21.61
CA LYS A 85 -3.98 8.75 22.14
C LYS A 85 -2.53 8.80 22.64
N PRO A 86 -2.21 9.59 23.69
CA PRO A 86 -0.83 9.81 24.11
C PRO A 86 -0.11 8.57 24.65
N ASN A 87 -0.86 7.55 25.09
CA ASN A 87 -0.33 6.30 25.63
C ASN A 87 -0.30 5.15 24.60
N ASP A 88 -0.72 5.40 23.35
CA ASP A 88 -0.61 4.42 22.28
C ASP A 88 0.86 4.29 21.87
N GLU A 89 1.34 3.06 21.70
CA GLU A 89 2.75 2.78 21.37
C GLU A 89 3.20 3.50 20.08
N ARG A 90 2.29 3.67 19.11
CA ARG A 90 2.56 4.39 17.85
C ARG A 90 2.78 5.88 18.10
N ALA A 91 2.04 6.45 19.05
CA ALA A 91 2.20 7.85 19.47
C ALA A 91 3.49 8.05 20.26
N ILE A 92 3.83 7.11 21.13
CA ILE A 92 5.09 7.11 21.90
C ILE A 92 6.28 7.04 20.93
N ALA A 93 6.27 6.09 19.99
CA ALA A 93 7.32 5.93 18.99
C ALA A 93 7.48 7.18 18.11
N PHE A 94 6.36 7.78 17.67
CA PHE A 94 6.38 9.03 16.92
C PHE A 94 7.02 10.19 17.71
N LYS A 95 6.72 10.32 19.01
CA LYS A 95 7.29 11.39 19.86
C LYS A 95 8.76 11.20 20.17
N GLN A 96 9.26 9.96 20.16
CA GLN A 96 10.68 9.66 20.41
C GLN A 96 11.58 10.16 19.27
N ASP A 97 11.12 10.05 18.02
CA ASP A 97 11.85 10.59 16.87
C ASP A 97 10.91 11.10 15.76
N PRO A 98 10.28 12.27 15.92
CA PRO A 98 9.35 12.80 14.92
C PRO A 98 10.01 13.14 13.58
N ASN A 99 11.35 13.22 13.54
CA ASN A 99 12.14 13.64 12.37
C ASN A 99 13.06 12.53 11.84
N TYR A 100 12.73 11.25 12.06
CA TYR A 100 13.57 10.14 11.59
C TYR A 100 13.69 10.06 10.06
N LEU A 101 12.64 10.42 9.31
CA LEU A 101 12.65 10.32 7.84
C LEU A 101 13.63 11.29 7.16
N PRO A 102 13.68 12.59 7.53
CA PRO A 102 14.74 13.47 7.08
C PRO A 102 16.15 12.95 7.38
N LYS A 103 16.37 12.34 8.55
CA LYS A 103 17.67 11.75 8.92
C LYS A 103 18.06 10.61 7.98
N LEU A 104 17.11 9.70 7.68
CA LEU A 104 17.33 8.59 6.75
C LEU A 104 17.63 9.08 5.33
N ARG A 105 16.93 10.12 4.87
CA ARG A 105 17.14 10.69 3.52
C ARG A 105 18.50 11.37 3.34
N ASN A 106 19.08 11.87 4.43
CA ASN A 106 20.42 12.47 4.39
C ASN A 106 21.56 11.44 4.46
N GLN A 107 21.24 10.15 4.55
CA GLN A 107 22.26 9.10 4.51
C GLN A 107 22.85 8.97 3.10
N THR A 108 24.14 8.65 3.04
CA THR A 108 24.82 8.38 1.78
C THR A 108 24.17 7.18 1.08
N LYS A 109 23.86 7.33 -0.20
CA LYS A 109 23.35 6.24 -1.05
C LYS A 109 24.40 5.12 -1.14
N MET A 110 24.05 3.93 -0.68
CA MET A 110 24.97 2.77 -0.65
C MET A 110 24.78 1.83 -1.85
N PHE A 111 23.63 1.89 -2.52
CA PHE A 111 23.25 0.98 -3.60
C PHE A 111 22.52 1.73 -4.69
N ASP A 112 22.68 1.29 -5.94
CA ASP A 112 21.83 1.70 -7.06
C ASP A 112 20.61 0.78 -7.18
N GLU A 113 19.51 1.36 -7.64
CA GLU A 113 18.27 0.64 -7.91
C GLU A 113 18.05 0.54 -9.42
N LYS A 114 17.67 -0.64 -9.89
CA LYS A 114 17.27 -0.89 -11.29
C LYS A 114 15.95 -1.63 -11.28
N LYS A 115 14.96 -1.12 -12.04
CA LYS A 115 13.72 -1.85 -12.28
C LYS A 115 14.05 -3.11 -13.10
N LEU A 116 13.61 -4.27 -12.62
CA LEU A 116 13.75 -5.52 -13.35
C LEU A 116 12.81 -5.55 -14.56
N ASP A 117 13.30 -6.07 -15.67
CA ASP A 117 12.55 -6.14 -16.94
C ASP A 117 11.36 -7.12 -16.86
N ILE A 118 11.42 -8.08 -15.93
CA ILE A 118 10.35 -9.06 -15.65
C ILE A 118 9.20 -8.50 -14.80
N ASN A 119 9.27 -7.24 -14.37
CA ASN A 119 8.18 -6.62 -13.61
C ASN A 119 6.95 -6.40 -14.50
N ASP A 120 5.78 -6.77 -13.97
CA ASP A 120 4.51 -6.44 -14.62
C ASP A 120 4.17 -4.96 -14.40
N GLU A 121 3.70 -4.28 -15.44
CA GLU A 121 3.36 -2.85 -15.36
C GLU A 121 2.06 -2.57 -14.61
N LYS A 122 1.14 -3.53 -14.59
CA LYS A 122 -0.20 -3.39 -14.03
C LYS A 122 -0.35 -4.10 -12.69
N TYR A 123 0.27 -5.25 -12.54
CA TYR A 123 0.07 -6.13 -11.39
C TYR A 123 1.29 -6.12 -10.46
N SER A 124 1.01 -6.03 -9.16
CA SER A 124 2.06 -6.02 -8.15
C SER A 124 2.83 -7.34 -8.14
N SER A 125 4.13 -7.23 -7.91
CA SER A 125 5.04 -8.35 -7.72
C SER A 125 5.91 -8.09 -6.48
N PHE A 126 6.10 -9.10 -5.63
CA PHE A 126 6.82 -8.95 -4.36
C PHE A 126 7.35 -10.30 -3.83
N GLY A 127 8.08 -10.25 -2.71
CA GLY A 127 8.61 -11.44 -2.05
C GLY A 127 9.69 -12.14 -2.86
N ALA A 128 10.52 -11.37 -3.56
CA ALA A 128 11.58 -11.89 -4.41
C ALA A 128 12.68 -12.58 -3.58
N VAL A 129 13.10 -13.77 -4.02
CA VAL A 129 14.23 -14.53 -3.47
C VAL A 129 15.08 -15.04 -4.62
N LEU A 130 16.37 -14.67 -4.61
CA LEU A 130 17.38 -15.27 -5.49
C LEU A 130 18.11 -16.35 -4.71
N THR A 131 18.23 -17.54 -5.29
CA THR A 131 18.89 -18.71 -4.72
C THR A 131 20.29 -18.89 -5.32
N ASP A 132 21.13 -19.68 -4.65
CA ASP A 132 22.53 -19.92 -5.06
C ASP A 132 22.65 -20.65 -6.41
N ASP A 133 21.60 -21.36 -6.84
CA ASP A 133 21.53 -22.03 -8.15
C ASP A 133 20.88 -21.14 -9.24
N ASN A 134 20.85 -19.83 -9.01
CA ASN A 134 20.32 -18.79 -9.91
C ASN A 134 18.81 -18.87 -10.17
N ASN A 135 18.04 -19.60 -9.37
CA ASN A 135 16.58 -19.52 -9.44
C ASN A 135 16.08 -18.27 -8.70
N PHE A 136 15.28 -17.47 -9.40
CA PHE A 136 14.64 -16.27 -8.89
C PHE A 136 13.15 -16.52 -8.73
N TYR A 137 12.72 -16.61 -7.47
CA TYR A 137 11.32 -16.83 -7.10
C TYR A 137 10.68 -15.52 -6.70
N PHE A 138 9.44 -15.30 -7.14
CA PHE A 138 8.65 -14.14 -6.70
C PHE A 138 7.16 -14.44 -6.79
N THR A 139 6.36 -13.63 -6.10
CA THR A 139 4.89 -13.71 -6.14
C THR A 139 4.35 -12.57 -7.01
N SER A 140 3.32 -12.83 -7.81
CA SER A 140 2.70 -11.80 -8.65
C SER A 140 1.21 -12.07 -8.93
N ALA A 141 0.44 -11.00 -9.05
CA ALA A 141 -0.97 -11.03 -9.49
C ALA A 141 -1.13 -10.96 -11.02
N ARG A 142 -0.09 -11.29 -11.80
CA ARG A 142 -0.08 -11.15 -13.27
C ARG A 142 -0.94 -12.17 -14.04
N ASN A 143 -1.42 -13.24 -13.38
CA ASN A 143 -2.22 -14.26 -14.04
C ASN A 143 -3.68 -13.82 -14.22
N THR A 144 -4.00 -13.25 -15.38
CA THR A 144 -5.36 -12.74 -15.67
C THR A 144 -6.32 -13.80 -16.22
N ALA A 145 -5.86 -15.03 -16.45
CA ALA A 145 -6.70 -16.10 -16.98
C ALA A 145 -7.65 -16.69 -15.93
N ARG A 146 -7.44 -16.38 -14.64
CA ARG A 146 -8.19 -16.92 -13.50
C ARG A 146 -9.09 -15.88 -12.84
N LYS A 147 -9.65 -16.22 -11.68
CA LYS A 147 -10.61 -15.35 -10.99
C LYS A 147 -9.89 -14.16 -10.35
N THR A 148 -10.63 -13.09 -10.17
CA THR A 148 -10.21 -11.95 -9.35
C THR A 148 -10.64 -12.14 -7.90
N TYR A 149 -9.86 -11.59 -6.99
CA TYR A 149 -10.17 -11.50 -5.58
C TYR A 149 -11.15 -10.34 -5.35
N GLY A 150 -12.32 -10.61 -4.78
CA GLY A 150 -13.38 -9.61 -4.61
C GLY A 150 -13.02 -8.42 -3.71
N GLY A 151 -11.95 -8.51 -2.91
CA GLY A 151 -11.60 -7.42 -1.99
C GLY A 151 -10.91 -6.22 -2.66
N ASN A 152 -10.15 -6.48 -3.72
CA ASN A 152 -9.41 -5.44 -4.46
C ASN A 152 -9.53 -5.57 -6.00
N GLU A 153 -10.35 -6.52 -6.46
CA GLU A 153 -10.57 -6.85 -7.89
C GLU A 153 -9.33 -7.24 -8.68
N GLN A 154 -8.22 -7.59 -8.00
CA GLN A 154 -7.00 -8.07 -8.64
C GLN A 154 -7.03 -9.60 -8.80
N PRO A 155 -6.27 -10.16 -9.76
CA PRO A 155 -6.09 -11.61 -9.83
C PRO A 155 -5.47 -12.19 -8.55
N TYR A 156 -5.70 -13.48 -8.30
CA TYR A 156 -5.01 -14.17 -7.21
C TYR A 156 -3.49 -14.20 -7.43
N LEU A 157 -2.78 -14.26 -6.30
CA LEU A 157 -1.33 -14.32 -6.29
C LEU A 157 -0.86 -15.72 -6.67
N ASP A 158 -0.01 -15.78 -7.69
CA ASP A 158 0.71 -16.98 -8.10
C ASP A 158 2.21 -16.79 -7.82
N MET A 159 2.90 -17.89 -7.54
CA MET A 159 4.36 -17.95 -7.54
C MET A 159 4.90 -18.19 -8.94
N TYR A 160 5.99 -17.50 -9.24
CA TYR A 160 6.72 -17.57 -10.49
C TYR A 160 8.20 -17.85 -10.22
N MET A 161 8.84 -18.46 -11.21
CA MET A 161 10.27 -18.68 -11.25
C MET A 161 10.84 -18.10 -12.54
N ALA A 162 11.97 -17.43 -12.44
CA ALA A 162 12.84 -17.06 -13.56
C ALA A 162 14.27 -17.49 -13.24
N THR A 163 15.11 -17.64 -14.26
CA THR A 163 16.55 -17.86 -14.10
C THR A 163 17.28 -16.53 -14.16
N TYR A 164 18.17 -16.28 -13.21
CA TYR A 164 19.10 -15.16 -13.26
C TYR A 164 20.33 -15.54 -14.09
N ASN A 165 20.51 -14.84 -15.22
CA ASN A 165 21.56 -15.16 -16.18
C ASN A 165 22.87 -14.47 -15.83
N ALA A 166 23.99 -15.01 -16.31
CA ALA A 166 25.33 -14.46 -16.06
C ALA A 166 25.52 -13.03 -16.62
N ASP A 167 24.71 -12.61 -17.59
CA ASP A 167 24.71 -11.25 -18.14
C ASP A 167 23.85 -10.25 -17.32
N GLY A 168 23.27 -10.71 -16.20
CA GLY A 168 22.42 -9.92 -15.32
C GLY A 168 20.96 -9.79 -15.77
N SER A 169 20.57 -10.47 -16.85
CA SER A 169 19.17 -10.57 -17.29
C SER A 169 18.41 -11.65 -16.52
N PHE A 170 17.07 -11.64 -16.63
CA PHE A 170 16.21 -12.70 -16.14
C PHE A 170 15.54 -13.39 -17.33
N SER A 171 15.36 -14.71 -17.25
CA SER A 171 14.51 -15.43 -18.20
C SER A 171 13.04 -14.98 -18.09
N GLU A 172 12.24 -15.37 -19.08
CA GLU A 172 10.79 -15.21 -18.99
C GLU A 172 10.24 -15.92 -17.73
N PRO A 173 9.46 -15.26 -16.87
CA PRO A 173 8.89 -15.89 -15.69
C PRO A 173 7.90 -17.00 -16.03
N THR A 174 8.01 -18.13 -15.34
CA THR A 174 7.11 -19.29 -15.49
C THR A 174 6.37 -19.56 -14.19
N PRO A 175 5.06 -19.87 -14.22
CA PRO A 175 4.28 -20.15 -13.01
C PRO A 175 4.65 -21.52 -12.42
N ILE A 176 4.69 -21.62 -11.09
CA ILE A 176 4.99 -22.87 -10.38
C ILE A 176 3.69 -23.62 -10.09
N SER A 177 3.33 -24.52 -11.02
CA SER A 177 2.03 -25.21 -11.02
C SER A 177 1.75 -26.06 -9.77
N GLU A 178 2.80 -26.57 -9.13
CA GLU A 178 2.74 -27.46 -7.97
C GLU A 178 2.36 -26.72 -6.68
N ILE A 179 2.57 -25.41 -6.64
CA ILE A 179 2.26 -24.54 -5.49
C ILE A 179 1.00 -23.71 -5.78
N ASN A 180 0.85 -23.24 -7.01
CA ASN A 180 -0.22 -22.34 -7.38
C ASN A 180 -1.59 -23.04 -7.32
N THR A 181 -2.52 -22.42 -6.61
CA THR A 181 -3.88 -22.97 -6.47
C THR A 181 -4.68 -22.77 -7.75
N LYS A 182 -5.86 -23.39 -7.87
CA LYS A 182 -6.76 -23.21 -9.03
C LYS A 182 -7.44 -21.83 -9.12
N TRP A 183 -7.26 -21.00 -8.09
CA TRP A 183 -7.91 -19.70 -7.98
C TRP A 183 -7.13 -18.63 -8.73
#